data_AF-A0A929K267-F1
#
_entry.id   AF-A0A929K267-F1
#
_cell.length_a   1.000
_cell.length_b   1.000
_cell.length_c   1.000
_cell.angle_alpha   90.00
_cell.angle_beta   90.00
_cell.angle_gamma   90.00
#
_symmetry.space_group_name_H-M   'P 1'
#
loop_
_entity.id
_entity.type
_entity.pdbx_description
1 polymer ?
#
loop_
_entity_poly.entity_id
_entity_poly.type
_entity_poly.pdbx_seq_one_letter_code
_entity_poly.pdbx_strand_id
1 'polypeptide(L)'
;AFTDMYGNFEGTLQNVLDMELKNNFRRAIFIATLNAVMRHLGLIDGTIHCKDNGPEECSEELIKFISENYGRPKTALFGFQPAFAEHCAKRFELKILDIDKENIGREKFGVMILDGTKNTKKALEWCDMALVTGTTIANGTAESILQMADAERKPVVFYGVTIAG
;
A
#
# COMPACT_ATOMS: atom_id res chain seq x y z
N ALA A 1 -3.48 -1.07 10.67
CA ALA A 1 -3.73 -1.53 9.29
C ALA A 1 -5.22 -1.40 8.96
N PHE A 2 -5.56 -0.92 7.76
CA PHE A 2 -6.94 -0.88 7.26
C PHE A 2 -7.34 -2.26 6.71
N THR A 3 -8.55 -2.71 7.05
CA THR A 3 -9.18 -3.90 6.47
C THR A 3 -10.67 -3.63 6.32
N ASP A 4 -11.25 -4.01 5.18
CA ASP A 4 -12.68 -3.92 4.93
C ASP A 4 -13.43 -5.16 5.45
N MET A 5 -12.71 -6.26 5.74
CA MET A 5 -13.25 -7.49 6.34
C MET A 5 -12.31 -8.01 7.44
N TYR A 6 -12.63 -7.70 8.71
CA TYR A 6 -11.89 -8.21 9.87
C TYR A 6 -12.55 -9.47 10.45
N GLY A 7 -11.74 -10.32 11.08
CA GLY A 7 -12.21 -11.54 11.74
C GLY A 7 -11.06 -12.37 12.30
N ASN A 8 -11.40 -13.40 13.06
CA ASN A 8 -10.43 -14.36 13.60
C ASN A 8 -10.40 -15.63 12.74
N PHE A 9 -9.24 -16.26 12.67
CA PHE A 9 -9.05 -17.56 12.04
C PHE A 9 -8.15 -18.43 12.92
N GLU A 10 -8.52 -19.70 13.04
CA GLU A 10 -7.73 -20.74 13.70
C GLU A 10 -7.72 -21.98 12.80
N GLY A 11 -6.53 -22.57 12.60
CA GLY A 11 -6.35 -23.70 11.71
C GLY A 11 -4.88 -24.04 11.49
N THR A 12 -4.62 -25.06 10.67
CA THR A 12 -3.27 -25.49 10.29
C THR A 12 -2.77 -24.76 9.05
N LEU A 13 -1.45 -24.80 8.79
CA LEU A 13 -0.88 -24.31 7.53
C LEU A 13 -1.50 -25.01 6.31
N GLN A 14 -1.81 -26.30 6.41
CA GLN A 14 -2.49 -27.04 5.35
C GLN A 14 -3.87 -26.43 5.06
N ASN A 15 -4.64 -26.05 6.09
CA ASN A 15 -5.93 -25.39 5.88
C ASN A 15 -5.80 -24.04 5.16
N VAL A 16 -4.68 -23.32 5.34
CA VAL A 16 -4.41 -22.06 4.64
C VAL A 16 -4.00 -22.32 3.18
N LEU A 17 -3.20 -23.35 2.92
CA LEU A 17 -2.80 -23.72 1.56
C LEU A 17 -3.99 -24.21 0.71
N ASP A 18 -4.91 -24.94 1.32
CA ASP A 18 -6.13 -25.43 0.66
C ASP A 18 -7.24 -24.35 0.59
N MET A 19 -7.00 -23.16 1.13
CA MET A 19 -8.01 -22.10 1.23
C MET A 19 -8.25 -21.43 -0.13
N GLU A 20 -9.46 -21.53 -0.65
CA GLU A 20 -9.86 -20.73 -1.81
C GLU A 20 -9.91 -19.23 -1.47
N LEU A 21 -9.15 -18.42 -2.18
CA LEU A 21 -8.97 -16.98 -1.96
C LEU A 21 -10.10 -16.10 -2.52
N LYS A 22 -11.35 -16.50 -2.26
CA LYS A 22 -12.57 -15.92 -2.86
C LYS A 22 -12.96 -14.53 -2.34
N ASN A 23 -12.40 -14.07 -1.23
CA ASN A 23 -12.70 -12.75 -0.65
C ASN A 23 -11.49 -12.13 0.07
N ASN A 24 -11.63 -10.86 0.47
CA ASN A 24 -10.57 -10.08 1.12
C ASN A 24 -10.13 -10.71 2.44
N PHE A 25 -11.07 -11.23 3.25
CA PHE A 25 -10.76 -11.88 4.51
C PHE A 25 -9.84 -13.10 4.33
N ARG A 26 -10.16 -13.99 3.38
CA ARG A 26 -9.36 -15.18 3.10
C ARG A 26 -8.00 -14.85 2.52
N ARG A 27 -7.92 -13.85 1.64
CA ARG A 27 -6.63 -13.33 1.15
C ARG A 27 -5.79 -12.75 2.29
N ALA A 28 -6.40 -12.00 3.20
CA ALA A 28 -5.71 -11.46 4.36
C ALA A 28 -5.15 -12.57 5.27
N ILE A 29 -5.91 -13.65 5.51
CA ILE A 29 -5.41 -14.82 6.26
C ILE A 29 -4.20 -15.44 5.55
N PHE A 30 -4.31 -15.67 4.24
CA PHE A 30 -3.23 -16.26 3.46
C PHE A 30 -1.96 -15.41 3.53
N ILE A 31 -2.06 -14.11 3.27
CA ILE A 31 -0.93 -13.17 3.27
C ILE A 31 -0.33 -13.07 4.68
N ALA A 32 -1.15 -12.93 5.73
CA ALA A 32 -0.66 -12.88 7.10
C ALA A 32 0.10 -14.16 7.48
N THR A 33 -0.42 -15.31 7.06
CA THR A 33 0.23 -16.62 7.28
C THR A 33 1.55 -16.72 6.52
N LEU A 34 1.58 -16.30 5.25
CA LEU A 34 2.80 -16.28 4.43
C LEU A 34 3.88 -15.42 5.09
N ASN A 35 3.55 -14.18 5.46
CA ASN A 35 4.48 -13.26 6.11
C ASN A 35 4.98 -13.83 7.45
N ALA A 36 4.10 -14.47 8.23
CA ALA A 36 4.48 -15.12 9.48
C ALA A 36 5.45 -16.29 9.27
N VAL A 37 5.18 -17.16 8.29
CA VAL A 37 6.03 -18.32 7.96
C VAL A 37 7.39 -17.85 7.44
N MET A 38 7.42 -16.92 6.49
CA MET A 38 8.68 -16.42 5.92
C MET A 38 9.54 -15.72 6.97
N ARG A 39 8.93 -14.94 7.87
CA ARG A 39 9.65 -14.36 9.01
C ARG A 39 10.16 -15.43 9.98
N HIS A 40 9.35 -16.43 10.30
CA HIS A 40 9.76 -17.53 11.17
C HIS A 40 10.97 -18.28 10.61
N LEU A 41 11.04 -18.42 9.28
CA LEU A 41 12.17 -19.02 8.57
C LEU A 41 13.38 -18.07 8.39
N GLY A 42 13.27 -16.81 8.81
CA GLY A 42 14.33 -15.81 8.67
C GLY A 42 14.57 -15.33 7.24
N LEU A 43 13.59 -15.50 6.35
CA LEU A 43 13.69 -15.10 4.93
C LEU A 43 13.35 -13.63 4.70
N ILE A 44 12.55 -13.04 5.57
CA ILE A 44 12.10 -11.64 5.50
C ILE A 44 12.17 -10.98 6.87
N ASP A 45 12.25 -9.66 6.88
CA ASP A 45 12.06 -8.80 8.04
C ASP A 45 10.87 -7.85 7.82
N GLY A 46 10.80 -6.72 8.51
CA GLY A 46 9.81 -5.67 8.22
C GLY A 46 8.32 -6.01 8.43
N THR A 47 7.97 -7.18 8.96
CA THR A 47 6.55 -7.59 9.12
C THR A 47 5.84 -7.01 10.34
N ILE A 48 6.53 -6.23 11.17
CA ILE A 48 5.96 -5.62 12.38
C ILE A 48 5.46 -4.22 12.02
N HIS A 49 4.19 -3.96 12.29
CA HIS A 49 3.60 -2.66 12.02
C HIS A 49 4.13 -1.62 13.00
N CYS A 50 4.45 -0.43 12.48
CA CYS A 50 4.84 0.73 13.28
C CYS A 50 3.79 1.04 14.37
N LYS A 51 4.27 1.53 15.51
CA LYS A 51 3.46 1.97 16.66
C LYS A 51 3.95 3.35 17.12
N ASP A 52 3.08 4.13 17.76
CA ASP A 52 3.40 5.44 18.32
C ASP A 52 4.01 6.37 17.25
N ASN A 53 5.26 6.83 17.43
CA ASN A 53 5.94 7.69 16.45
C ASN A 53 6.47 6.95 15.21
N GLY A 54 6.39 5.62 15.17
CA GLY A 54 6.95 4.84 14.07
C GLY A 54 6.44 5.20 12.66
N PRO A 55 5.18 5.62 12.44
CA PRO A 55 4.75 6.10 11.13
C PRO A 55 5.51 7.35 10.64
N GLU A 56 5.91 8.25 11.54
CA GLU A 56 6.69 9.44 11.19
C GLU A 56 8.12 9.05 10.79
N GLU A 57 8.80 8.25 11.61
CA GLU A 57 10.14 7.73 11.31
C GLU A 57 10.17 6.95 9.99
N CYS A 58 9.16 6.11 9.76
CA CYS A 58 9.03 5.37 8.51
C CYS A 58 8.77 6.29 7.30
N SER A 59 8.07 7.41 7.50
CA SER A 59 7.86 8.42 6.46
C SER A 59 9.17 9.12 6.10
N GLU A 60 10.01 9.45 7.08
CA GLU A 60 11.30 10.10 6.84
C GLU A 60 12.23 9.21 5.99
N GLU A 61 12.33 7.92 6.36
CA GLU A 61 13.09 6.93 5.58
C GLU A 61 12.51 6.73 4.18
N LEU A 62 11.19 6.75 4.03
CA LEU A 62 10.54 6.71 2.72
C LEU A 62 10.91 7.92 1.86
N ILE A 63 10.87 9.14 2.41
CA ILE A 63 11.24 10.35 1.67
C ILE A 63 12.70 10.32 1.24
N LYS A 64 13.58 9.83 2.12
CA LYS A 64 14.99 9.63 1.82
C LYS A 64 15.16 8.63 0.67
N PHE A 65 14.56 7.45 0.78
CA PHE A 65 14.57 6.43 -0.27
C PHE A 65 14.09 7.00 -1.62
N ILE A 66 12.94 7.69 -1.65
CA ILE A 66 12.41 8.27 -2.89
C ILE A 66 13.36 9.33 -3.44
N SER A 67 13.91 10.19 -2.57
CA SER A 67 14.81 11.26 -3.00
C SER A 67 16.12 10.73 -3.59
N GLU A 68 16.68 9.68 -3.00
CA GLU A 68 17.94 9.06 -3.44
C GLU A 68 17.77 8.28 -4.75
N ASN A 69 16.63 7.60 -4.93
CA ASN A 69 16.42 6.72 -6.10
C ASN A 69 15.68 7.40 -7.26
N TYR A 70 14.85 8.42 -6.99
CA TYR A 70 13.98 9.07 -7.98
C TYR A 70 14.04 10.62 -7.95
N GLY A 71 14.79 11.23 -7.03
CA GLY A 71 14.99 12.68 -6.98
C GLY A 71 13.81 13.48 -6.39
N ARG A 72 12.97 14.08 -7.25
CA ARG A 72 11.78 14.84 -6.83
C ARG A 72 10.58 14.55 -7.74
N PRO A 73 10.11 13.30 -7.77
CA PRO A 73 9.09 12.86 -8.72
C PRO A 73 7.70 13.40 -8.37
N LYS A 74 6.84 13.55 -9.39
CA LYS A 74 5.38 13.54 -9.19
C LYS A 74 4.96 12.18 -8.67
N THR A 75 4.35 12.14 -7.49
CA THR A 75 4.06 10.90 -6.78
C THR A 75 2.56 10.67 -6.71
N ALA A 76 2.10 9.48 -7.12
CA ALA A 76 0.74 9.01 -6.86
C ALA A 76 0.75 8.04 -5.67
N LEU A 77 0.17 8.44 -4.54
CA LEU A 77 0.02 7.63 -3.34
C LEU A 77 -1.32 6.88 -3.39
N PHE A 78 -1.28 5.55 -3.45
CA PHE A 78 -2.44 4.66 -3.42
C PHE A 78 -2.62 4.06 -2.02
N GLY A 79 -3.74 4.42 -1.39
CA GLY A 79 -4.05 4.14 0.01
C GLY A 79 -3.66 5.33 0.89
N PHE A 80 -4.64 5.99 1.51
CA PHE A 80 -4.31 7.14 2.35
C PHE A 80 -3.62 6.68 3.64
N GLN A 81 -2.34 7.01 3.77
CA GLN A 81 -1.61 6.94 5.04
C GLN A 81 -1.27 8.40 5.44
N PRO A 82 -1.81 8.93 6.55
CA PRO A 82 -1.61 10.32 6.95
C PRO A 82 -0.17 10.83 7.01
N ALA A 83 0.73 10.13 7.70
CA ALA A 83 2.14 10.51 7.83
C ALA A 83 2.84 10.50 6.46
N PHE A 84 2.63 9.45 5.65
CA PHE A 84 3.26 9.37 4.33
C PHE A 84 2.76 10.49 3.42
N ALA A 85 1.44 10.76 3.45
CA ALA A 85 0.83 11.84 2.71
C ALA A 85 1.38 13.21 3.13
N GLU A 86 1.53 13.46 4.43
CA GLU A 86 2.08 14.72 4.94
C GLU A 86 3.52 14.95 4.46
N HIS A 87 4.39 13.96 4.66
CA HIS A 87 5.80 14.04 4.28
C HIS A 87 5.97 14.13 2.76
N CYS A 88 5.19 13.35 2.00
CA CYS A 88 5.21 13.43 0.54
C CYS A 88 4.71 14.78 0.04
N ALA A 89 3.63 15.33 0.60
CA ALA A 89 3.10 16.63 0.18
C ALA A 89 4.07 17.79 0.46
N LYS A 90 4.88 17.69 1.51
CA LYS A 90 5.95 18.67 1.80
C LYS A 90 7.09 18.61 0.79
N ARG A 91 7.40 17.43 0.24
CA ARG A 91 8.61 17.20 -0.57
C ARG A 91 8.35 17.08 -2.08
N PHE A 92 7.21 16.54 -2.49
CA PHE A 92 6.88 16.13 -3.84
C PHE A 92 5.56 16.75 -4.30
N GLU A 93 5.33 16.80 -5.61
CA GLU A 93 3.98 16.99 -6.14
C GLU A 93 3.20 15.69 -5.92
N LEU A 94 2.08 15.76 -5.20
CA LEU A 94 1.38 14.57 -4.72
C LEU A 94 -0.06 14.49 -5.25
N LYS A 95 -0.47 13.30 -5.68
CA LYS A 95 -1.87 12.89 -5.75
C LYS A 95 -2.11 11.74 -4.79
N ILE A 96 -3.24 11.76 -4.09
CA ILE A 96 -3.64 10.71 -3.16
C ILE A 96 -4.88 10.03 -3.72
N LEU A 97 -4.89 8.70 -3.71
CA LEU A 97 -6.03 7.87 -4.11
C LEU A 97 -6.42 6.97 -2.94
N ASP A 98 -7.71 6.86 -2.65
CA ASP A 98 -8.23 5.95 -1.65
C ASP A 98 -9.53 5.28 -2.15
N ILE A 99 -9.85 4.12 -1.59
CA ILE A 99 -11.12 3.43 -1.77
C ILE A 99 -12.08 3.68 -0.60
N ASP A 100 -11.57 4.19 0.53
CA ASP A 100 -12.40 4.57 1.67
C ASP A 100 -13.23 5.82 1.35
N LYS A 101 -14.55 5.64 1.31
CA LYS A 101 -15.54 6.69 1.03
C LYS A 101 -15.49 7.83 2.04
N GLU A 102 -15.03 7.58 3.26
CA GLU A 102 -14.88 8.63 4.26
C GLU A 102 -13.70 9.56 3.94
N ASN A 103 -12.68 9.08 3.23
CA ASN A 103 -11.51 9.87 2.84
C ASN A 103 -11.73 10.61 1.51
N ILE A 104 -12.42 9.98 0.55
CA ILE A 104 -12.61 10.53 -0.79
C ILE A 104 -13.26 11.92 -0.76
N GLY A 105 -12.69 12.86 -1.51
CA GLY A 105 -13.15 14.24 -1.61
C GLY A 105 -12.72 15.14 -0.45
N ARG A 106 -12.10 14.60 0.60
CA ARG A 106 -11.50 15.41 1.67
C ARG A 106 -10.16 15.96 1.21
N GLU A 107 -9.83 17.14 1.71
CA GLU A 107 -8.49 17.72 1.56
C GLU A 107 -7.64 17.38 2.78
N LYS A 108 -6.42 16.89 2.54
CA LYS A 108 -5.42 16.60 3.55
C LYS A 108 -4.08 17.15 3.07
N PHE A 109 -3.43 17.96 3.91
CA PHE A 109 -2.13 18.56 3.60
C PHE A 109 -2.13 19.35 2.27
N GLY A 110 -3.25 20.01 1.93
CA GLY A 110 -3.43 20.75 0.68
C GLY A 110 -3.66 19.89 -0.56
N VAL A 111 -3.89 18.58 -0.39
CA VAL A 111 -4.13 17.63 -1.48
C VAL A 111 -5.51 16.99 -1.31
N MET A 112 -6.32 17.04 -2.35
CA MET A 112 -7.62 16.35 -2.37
C MET A 112 -7.42 14.85 -2.59
N ILE A 113 -8.08 14.03 -1.77
CA ILE A 113 -8.08 12.58 -1.90
C ILE A 113 -9.06 12.18 -3.01
N LEU A 114 -8.55 11.49 -4.02
CA LEU A 114 -9.29 11.05 -5.20
C LEU A 114 -9.85 9.63 -5.01
N ASP A 115 -10.90 9.31 -5.76
CA ASP A 115 -11.51 7.99 -5.77
C ASP A 115 -10.62 7.00 -6.54
N GLY A 116 -9.98 6.08 -5.82
CA GLY A 116 -9.11 5.05 -6.39
C GLY A 116 -9.79 4.15 -7.42
N THR A 117 -11.12 3.98 -7.33
CA THR A 117 -11.87 3.16 -8.29
C THR A 117 -12.10 3.85 -9.63
N LYS A 118 -11.97 5.19 -9.68
CA LYS A 118 -12.23 5.99 -10.88
C LYS A 118 -10.99 6.70 -11.44
N ASN A 119 -10.05 7.06 -10.57
CA ASN A 119 -8.97 7.99 -10.89
C ASN A 119 -7.61 7.32 -11.11
N THR A 120 -7.49 6.00 -10.90
CA THR A 120 -6.21 5.25 -11.00
C THR A 120 -5.47 5.52 -12.30
N LYS A 121 -6.10 5.33 -13.47
CA LYS A 121 -5.44 5.53 -14.77
C LYS A 121 -4.90 6.95 -14.93
N LYS A 122 -5.73 7.96 -14.66
CA LYS A 122 -5.35 9.38 -14.77
C LYS A 122 -4.24 9.77 -13.78
N ALA A 123 -4.17 9.11 -12.63
CA ALA A 123 -3.09 9.32 -11.67
C ALA A 123 -1.77 8.74 -12.18
N LEU A 124 -1.81 7.52 -12.73
CA LEU A 124 -0.65 6.85 -13.32
C LEU A 124 -0.10 7.61 -14.53
N GLU A 125 -0.97 8.06 -15.44
CA GLU A 125 -0.58 8.90 -16.59
C GLU A 125 0.15 10.18 -16.14
N TRP A 126 -0.27 10.77 -15.00
CA TRP A 126 0.27 12.03 -14.48
C TRP A 126 1.55 11.89 -13.66
N CYS A 127 1.72 10.80 -12.89
CA CYS A 127 2.84 10.66 -11.97
C CYS A 127 4.12 10.21 -12.68
N ASP A 128 5.25 10.48 -12.04
CA ASP A 128 6.55 9.89 -12.40
C ASP A 128 6.78 8.57 -11.64
N MET A 129 6.15 8.39 -10.47
CA MET A 129 6.13 7.12 -9.74
C MET A 129 4.83 6.90 -8.96
N ALA A 130 4.49 5.62 -8.77
CA ALA A 130 3.37 5.20 -7.94
C ALA A 130 3.87 4.58 -6.62
N LEU A 131 3.37 5.09 -5.50
CA LEU A 131 3.61 4.55 -4.17
C LEU A 131 2.33 3.82 -3.73
N VAL A 132 2.38 2.50 -3.61
CA VAL A 132 1.18 1.65 -3.51
C VAL A 132 1.15 0.86 -2.21
N THR A 133 0.05 0.95 -1.46
CA THR A 133 -0.11 0.14 -0.25
C THR A 133 -0.15 -1.35 -0.55
N GLY A 134 0.55 -2.16 0.25
CA GLY A 134 0.49 -3.62 0.19
C GLY A 134 -0.91 -4.19 0.43
N THR A 135 -1.83 -3.43 1.04
CA THR A 135 -3.25 -3.82 1.17
C THR A 135 -3.93 -4.05 -0.18
N THR A 136 -3.40 -3.49 -1.27
CA THR A 136 -3.89 -3.77 -2.63
C THR A 136 -3.78 -5.24 -3.04
N ILE A 137 -2.85 -6.00 -2.44
CA ILE A 137 -2.75 -7.45 -2.62
C ILE A 137 -3.92 -8.14 -1.93
N ALA A 138 -4.21 -7.76 -0.68
CA ALA A 138 -5.28 -8.36 0.11
C ALA A 138 -6.67 -8.08 -0.48
N ASN A 139 -6.90 -6.88 -1.01
CA ASN A 139 -8.18 -6.54 -1.63
C ASN A 139 -8.27 -6.91 -3.14
N GLY A 140 -7.19 -7.45 -3.73
CA GLY A 140 -7.17 -7.96 -5.11
C GLY A 140 -7.09 -6.87 -6.19
N THR A 141 -6.70 -5.64 -5.85
CA THR A 141 -6.58 -4.53 -6.82
C THR A 141 -5.16 -4.34 -7.37
N ALA A 142 -4.15 -4.92 -6.72
CA ALA A 142 -2.74 -4.73 -7.08
C ALA A 142 -2.44 -5.10 -8.55
N GLU A 143 -2.96 -6.23 -9.05
CA GLU A 143 -2.71 -6.68 -10.42
C GLU A 143 -3.15 -5.64 -11.45
N SER A 144 -4.35 -5.07 -11.28
CA SER A 144 -4.86 -4.03 -12.18
C SER A 144 -4.00 -2.77 -12.17
N ILE A 145 -3.52 -2.36 -10.98
CA ILE A 145 -2.65 -1.20 -10.81
C ILE A 145 -1.31 -1.45 -11.50
N LEU A 146 -0.72 -2.64 -11.31
CA LEU A 146 0.55 -3.03 -11.92
C LEU A 146 0.47 -3.10 -13.44
N GLN A 147 -0.59 -3.70 -13.99
CA GLN A 147 -0.80 -3.76 -15.45
C GLN A 147 -0.91 -2.36 -16.06
N MET A 148 -1.67 -1.45 -15.43
CA MET A 148 -1.79 -0.07 -15.88
C MET A 148 -0.47 0.70 -15.73
N ALA A 149 0.27 0.49 -14.63
CA ALA A 149 1.55 1.13 -14.41
C ALA A 149 2.60 0.66 -15.42
N ASP A 150 2.65 -0.65 -15.74
CA ASP A 150 3.56 -1.22 -16.72
C ASP A 150 3.27 -0.68 -18.14
N ALA A 151 2.00 -0.61 -18.54
CA ALA A 151 1.59 -0.02 -19.81
C ALA A 151 2.05 1.44 -19.96
N GLU A 152 2.07 2.20 -18.87
CA GLU A 152 2.51 3.59 -18.80
C GLU A 152 4.00 3.73 -18.42
N ARG A 153 4.74 2.62 -18.27
CA ARG A 153 6.14 2.53 -17.83
C ARG A 153 6.42 3.28 -16.53
N LYS A 154 5.51 3.20 -15.57
CA LYS A 154 5.59 3.89 -14.28
C LYS A 154 6.23 2.96 -13.24
N PRO A 155 7.31 3.39 -12.56
CA PRO A 155 7.86 2.64 -11.44
C PRO A 155 6.83 2.58 -10.31
N VAL A 156 6.66 1.39 -9.75
CA VAL A 156 5.79 1.11 -8.60
C VAL A 156 6.65 0.73 -7.41
N VAL A 157 6.45 1.43 -6.29
CA VAL A 157 7.05 1.10 -5.00
C VAL A 157 5.93 0.70 -4.06
N PHE A 158 5.97 -0.51 -3.53
CA PHE A 158 5.01 -0.92 -2.51
C PHE A 158 5.45 -0.49 -1.11
N TYR A 159 4.48 -0.22 -0.24
CA TYR A 159 4.74 0.03 1.17
C TYR A 159 3.76 -0.69 2.09
N GLY A 160 4.16 -0.82 3.35
CA GLY A 160 3.36 -1.43 4.41
C GLY A 160 3.62 -2.94 4.57
N VAL A 161 3.32 -3.43 5.76
CA VAL A 161 3.70 -4.78 6.20
C VAL A 161 3.00 -5.93 5.46
N THR A 162 1.90 -5.63 4.76
CA THR A 162 1.14 -6.64 4.00
C THR A 162 1.96 -7.22 2.84
N ILE A 163 2.89 -6.44 2.25
CA ILE A 163 3.73 -6.85 1.11
C ILE A 163 5.13 -7.35 1.55
N ALA A 164 5.32 -7.67 2.83
CA ALA A 164 6.65 -7.99 3.35
C ALA A 164 7.17 -9.38 2.92
N GLY A 165 6.26 -10.31 2.61
CA GLY A 165 6.57 -11.67 2.12
C GLY A 165 6.26 -11.85 0.65
#